data_AF-A0A1I2F7L8-F1
#
_entry.id   AF-A0A1I2F7L8-F1
#
_cell.length_a   1.000
_cell.length_b   1.000
_cell.length_c   1.000
_cell.angle_alpha   90.00
_cell.angle_beta   90.00
_cell.angle_gamma   90.00
#
_symmetry.space_group_name_H-M   'P 1'
#
loop_
_entity.id
_entity.type
_entity.pdbx_description
1 polymer ?
#
loop_
_entity_poly.entity_id
_entity_poly.type
_entity_poly.pdbx_seq_one_letter_code
_entity_poly.pdbx_strand_id
1 'polypeptide(L)'
;MAANPLPRSFALAETRRRYEATPRTLDDDLQRMARGDRGCLGDAVSGLGALGILVSGVLGYLGFVGMGFMAVFAGMLIAGFVLSAAAQTRSGPARYKALTEGPLALGRVLRADPALFEPGDVPYPALVVFAVDAPHRFDAPYLHGVARALLALQDAATPPADQAAVAAMLRDPNQTAPLRVPPALAGAGDAWLGVVSVDPRRLPARRVEDHLVPVIAAPELGFVEHV
;
A
#
# COMPACT_ATOMS: atom_id res chain seq x y z
N MET A 1 -15.46 13.12 26.23
CA MET A 1 -14.44 12.82 25.21
C MET A 1 -13.15 12.51 25.94
N ALA A 2 -12.90 11.24 26.29
CA ALA A 2 -11.66 10.86 26.95
C ALA A 2 -10.54 10.90 25.90
N ALA A 3 -9.51 11.71 26.13
CA ALA A 3 -8.34 11.77 25.26
C ALA A 3 -7.67 10.39 25.23
N ASN A 4 -7.46 9.86 24.03
CA ASN A 4 -6.80 8.57 23.84
C ASN A 4 -5.40 8.62 24.48
N PRO A 5 -5.01 7.66 25.34
CA PRO A 5 -3.71 7.69 25.99
C PRO A 5 -2.59 7.74 24.96
N LEU A 6 -1.53 8.48 25.27
CA LEU A 6 -0.37 8.60 24.39
C LEU A 6 0.27 7.20 24.22
N PRO A 7 0.63 6.81 22.98
CA PRO A 7 1.40 5.59 22.75
C PRO A 7 2.69 5.63 23.56
N ARG A 8 3.07 4.49 24.16
CA ARG A 8 4.26 4.40 25.02
C ARG A 8 5.58 4.55 24.25
N SER A 9 5.59 4.38 22.93
CA SER A 9 6.78 4.59 22.12
C SER A 9 6.88 6.06 21.68
N PHE A 10 8.01 6.70 22.00
CA PHE A 10 8.34 8.07 21.54
C PHE A 10 8.24 8.23 20.02
N ALA A 11 8.53 7.14 19.30
CA ALA A 11 8.31 6.95 17.87
C ALA A 11 6.93 7.39 17.39
N LEU A 12 5.90 6.82 18.02
CA LEU A 12 4.52 7.06 17.65
C LEU A 12 4.09 8.45 18.09
N ALA A 13 4.64 9.01 19.17
CA ALA A 13 4.33 10.38 19.58
C ALA A 13 4.85 11.42 18.58
N GLU A 14 6.04 11.23 18.02
CA GLU A 14 6.60 12.12 17.00
C GLU A 14 5.87 11.99 15.65
N THR A 15 5.63 10.76 15.18
CA THR A 15 4.82 10.49 13.98
C THR A 15 3.39 11.03 14.13
N ARG A 16 2.79 10.88 15.32
CA ARG A 16 1.49 11.43 15.66
C ARG A 16 1.47 12.95 15.59
N ARG A 17 2.47 13.62 16.17
CA ARG A 17 2.61 15.08 16.06
C ARG A 17 2.77 15.53 14.61
N ARG A 18 3.50 14.77 13.78
CA ARG A 18 3.75 15.07 12.37
C ARG A 18 2.51 14.88 11.49
N TYR A 19 1.66 13.87 11.76
CA TYR A 19 0.58 13.46 10.85
C TYR A 19 -0.85 13.53 11.42
N GLU A 20 -1.07 14.10 12.62
CA GLU A 20 -2.44 14.29 13.17
C GLU A 20 -3.18 15.54 12.69
N ALA A 21 -2.50 16.51 12.07
CA ALA A 21 -3.15 17.73 11.60
C ALA A 21 -3.95 17.46 10.32
N THR A 22 -5.24 17.15 10.43
CA THR A 22 -6.13 17.02 9.26
C THR A 22 -6.92 18.31 9.03
N PRO A 23 -6.95 18.90 7.81
CA PRO A 23 -6.25 18.47 6.59
C PRO A 23 -4.73 18.71 6.68
N ARG A 24 -3.94 17.75 6.18
CA ARG A 24 -2.46 17.82 6.21
C ARG A 24 -1.92 18.61 5.02
N THR A 25 -0.84 19.35 5.26
CA THR A 25 0.06 19.80 4.20
C THR A 25 0.98 18.64 3.81
N LEU A 26 0.96 18.22 2.55
CA LEU A 26 1.86 17.16 2.08
C LEU A 26 3.29 17.68 2.00
N ASP A 27 4.19 17.10 2.79
CA ASP A 27 5.63 17.28 2.64
C ASP A 27 6.17 16.55 1.40
N ASP A 28 7.46 16.73 1.09
CA ASP A 28 8.08 16.12 -0.09
C ASP A 28 8.01 14.58 -0.11
N ASP A 29 7.87 13.94 1.05
CA ASP A 29 7.74 12.49 1.15
C ASP A 29 6.32 12.04 0.81
N LEU A 30 5.31 12.67 1.40
CA LEU A 30 3.90 12.42 1.07
C LEU A 30 3.56 12.84 -0.35
N GLN A 31 4.15 13.91 -0.89
CA GLN A 31 3.99 14.28 -2.29
C GLN A 31 4.52 13.22 -3.25
N ARG A 32 5.63 12.55 -2.89
CA ARG A 32 6.15 11.42 -3.67
C ARG A 32 5.18 10.24 -3.63
N MET A 33 4.61 9.93 -2.46
CA MET A 33 3.60 8.88 -2.30
C MET A 33 2.28 9.21 -3.04
N ALA A 34 1.90 10.49 -3.12
CA ALA A 34 0.72 10.96 -3.83
C ALA A 34 0.85 10.88 -5.36
N ARG A 35 2.08 10.81 -5.90
CA ARG A 35 2.29 10.58 -7.33
C ARG A 35 1.89 9.14 -7.63
N GLY A 36 0.64 8.96 -8.07
CA GLY A 36 0.04 7.68 -8.37
C GLY A 36 0.93 6.76 -9.23
N ASP A 37 0.73 5.45 -9.08
CA ASP A 37 1.53 4.47 -9.80
C ASP A 37 1.33 4.61 -11.30
N ARG A 38 2.45 4.60 -12.02
CA ARG A 38 2.45 4.38 -13.46
C ARG A 38 2.19 2.89 -13.65
N GLY A 39 1.01 2.54 -14.17
CA GLY A 39 0.64 1.14 -14.31
C GLY A 39 1.70 0.36 -15.10
N CYS A 40 2.17 -0.77 -14.58
CA CYS A 40 3.26 -1.56 -15.18
C CYS A 40 3.01 -1.94 -16.65
N LEU A 41 1.75 -2.10 -17.03
CA LEU A 41 1.35 -2.45 -18.39
C LEU A 41 1.71 -1.35 -19.41
N GLY A 42 1.43 -0.08 -19.08
CA GLY A 42 1.71 1.04 -20.00
C GLY A 42 3.21 1.21 -20.21
N ASP A 43 3.99 1.04 -19.15
CA ASP A 43 5.45 1.10 -19.20
C ASP A 43 6.02 -0.05 -20.03
N ALA A 44 5.53 -1.27 -19.85
CA ALA A 44 5.94 -2.43 -20.66
C ALA A 44 5.61 -2.25 -22.16
N VAL A 45 4.39 -1.80 -22.47
CA VAL A 45 3.96 -1.53 -23.85
C VAL A 45 4.81 -0.42 -24.47
N SER A 46 5.11 0.64 -23.70
CA SER A 46 5.95 1.74 -24.18
C SER A 46 7.40 1.31 -24.44
N GLY A 47 7.96 0.49 -23.55
CA GLY A 47 9.30 -0.07 -23.68
C GLY A 47 9.43 -1.01 -24.88
N LEU A 48 8.44 -1.87 -25.12
CA LEU A 48 8.39 -2.71 -26.32
C LEU A 48 8.26 -1.86 -27.59
N GLY A 49 7.49 -0.77 -27.55
CA GLY A 49 7.40 0.19 -28.65
C GLY A 49 8.76 0.84 -28.95
N ALA A 50 9.47 1.31 -27.93
CA ALA A 50 10.80 1.91 -28.09
C ALA A 50 11.83 0.93 -28.67
N LEU A 51 11.87 -0.29 -28.14
CA LEU A 51 12.76 -1.34 -28.64
C LEU A 51 12.42 -1.73 -30.09
N GLY A 52 11.13 -1.86 -30.39
CA GLY A 52 10.64 -2.22 -31.72
C GLY A 52 10.95 -1.15 -32.78
N ILE A 53 10.91 0.14 -32.43
CA ILE A 53 11.39 1.23 -33.28
C ILE A 53 12.87 1.02 -33.60
N LEU A 54 13.71 0.80 -32.59
CA LEU A 54 15.15 0.61 -32.76
C LEU A 54 15.48 -0.57 -33.68
N VAL A 55 14.88 -1.73 -33.43
CA VAL A 55 15.10 -2.95 -34.22
C VAL A 55 14.61 -2.76 -35.66
N SER A 56 13.40 -2.21 -35.83
CA SER A 56 12.82 -2.00 -37.15
C SER A 56 13.56 -0.94 -37.95
N GLY A 57 14.11 0.08 -37.29
CA GLY A 57 14.94 1.10 -37.92
C GLY A 57 16.24 0.52 -38.48
N VAL A 58 16.93 -0.33 -37.70
CA VAL A 58 18.14 -1.02 -38.15
C VAL A 58 17.84 -1.97 -39.31
N LEU A 59 16.83 -2.83 -39.16
CA LEU A 59 16.45 -3.77 -40.22
C LEU A 59 15.94 -3.05 -41.48
N GLY A 60 15.24 -1.94 -41.31
CA GLY A 60 14.76 -1.10 -42.41
C GLY A 60 15.90 -0.42 -43.15
N TYR A 61 16.89 0.09 -42.42
CA TYR A 61 18.12 0.64 -43.00
C TYR A 61 18.90 -0.41 -43.81
N LEU A 62 18.94 -1.66 -43.31
CA LEU A 62 19.57 -2.78 -43.99
C LEU A 62 18.73 -3.35 -45.15
N GLY A 63 17.53 -2.83 -45.39
CA GLY A 63 16.63 -3.24 -46.49
C GLY A 63 15.89 -4.55 -46.23
N PHE A 64 15.93 -5.11 -45.02
CA PHE A 64 15.24 -6.35 -44.68
C PHE A 64 13.74 -6.16 -44.42
N VAL A 65 13.32 -4.96 -43.98
CA VAL A 65 11.91 -4.64 -43.69
C VAL A 65 11.55 -3.23 -44.17
N GLY A 66 10.25 -2.97 -44.36
CA GLY A 66 9.77 -1.63 -44.69
C GLY A 66 9.70 -0.70 -43.47
N MET A 67 9.84 0.61 -43.70
CA MET A 67 9.73 1.65 -42.65
C MET A 67 8.35 1.68 -41.95
N GLY A 68 7.33 1.02 -42.49
CA GLY A 68 6.00 0.93 -41.88
C GLY A 68 6.00 0.30 -40.48
N PHE A 69 6.91 -0.64 -40.20
CA PHE A 69 7.02 -1.25 -38.86
C PHE A 69 7.43 -0.23 -37.80
N MET A 70 8.25 0.76 -38.13
CA MET A 70 8.60 1.85 -37.21
C MET A 70 7.35 2.63 -36.78
N ALA A 71 6.41 2.88 -37.70
CA ALA A 71 5.18 3.59 -37.39
C ALA A 71 4.28 2.78 -36.43
N VAL A 72 4.21 1.46 -36.61
CA VAL A 72 3.48 0.56 -35.71
C VAL A 72 4.06 0.62 -34.29
N PHE A 73 5.37 0.47 -34.16
CA PHE A 73 6.04 0.51 -32.85
C PHE A 73 6.01 1.90 -32.21
N ALA A 74 6.06 2.98 -32.99
CA ALA A 74 5.83 4.34 -32.51
C ALA A 74 4.40 4.52 -31.98
N GLY A 75 3.40 3.99 -32.68
CA GLY A 75 2.03 3.96 -32.19
C GLY A 75 1.89 3.21 -30.86
N MET A 76 2.58 2.08 -30.72
CA MET A 76 2.62 1.30 -29.48
C MET A 76 3.29 2.07 -28.32
N LEU A 77 4.38 2.78 -28.61
CA LEU A 77 5.05 3.65 -27.64
C LEU A 77 4.12 4.74 -27.12
N ILE A 78 3.45 5.45 -28.02
CA ILE A 78 2.51 6.53 -27.67
C ILE A 78 1.33 5.97 -26.88
N ALA A 79 0.74 4.86 -27.33
CA ALA A 79 -0.37 4.23 -26.65
C ALA A 79 -0.01 3.76 -25.23
N GLY A 80 1.17 3.15 -25.06
CA GLY A 80 1.68 2.75 -23.74
C GLY A 80 1.87 3.94 -22.81
N PHE A 81 2.47 5.03 -23.32
CA PHE A 81 2.65 6.26 -22.55
C PHE A 81 1.33 6.89 -22.12
N VAL A 82 0.36 7.00 -23.05
CA VAL A 82 -0.98 7.54 -22.75
C VAL A 82 -1.69 6.67 -21.72
N LEU A 83 -1.57 5.34 -21.80
CA LEU A 83 -2.15 4.42 -20.81
C LEU A 83 -1.54 4.62 -19.42
N SER A 84 -0.21 4.71 -19.32
CA SER A 84 0.49 4.99 -18.05
C SER A 84 0.08 6.35 -17.47
N ALA A 85 -0.01 7.40 -18.29
CA ALA A 85 -0.46 8.72 -17.87
C ALA A 85 -1.94 8.73 -17.42
N ALA A 86 -2.81 8.01 -18.13
CA ALA A 86 -4.22 7.87 -17.75
C ALA A 86 -4.37 7.10 -16.42
N ALA A 87 -3.56 6.06 -16.19
CA ALA A 87 -3.55 5.35 -14.91
C ALA A 87 -3.10 6.25 -13.75
N GLN A 88 -2.04 7.04 -13.97
CA GLN A 88 -1.50 7.96 -12.96
C GLN A 88 -2.48 9.10 -12.63
N THR A 89 -3.18 9.64 -13.63
CA THR A 89 -4.17 10.71 -13.42
C THR A 89 -5.43 10.24 -12.69
N ARG A 90 -5.80 8.96 -12.82
CA ARG A 90 -6.94 8.39 -12.08
C ARG A 90 -6.61 8.09 -10.61
N SER A 91 -5.41 7.58 -10.33
CA SER A 91 -5.02 7.19 -8.97
C SER A 91 -4.49 8.36 -8.12
N GLY A 92 -3.90 9.38 -8.75
CA GLY A 92 -3.31 10.54 -8.08
C GLY A 92 -4.28 11.30 -7.16
N PRO A 93 -5.49 11.71 -7.61
CA PRO A 93 -6.43 12.44 -6.76
C PRO A 93 -6.92 11.62 -5.56
N ALA A 94 -7.15 10.32 -5.74
CA ALA A 94 -7.58 9.43 -4.65
C ALA A 94 -6.46 9.26 -3.61
N ARG A 95 -5.20 9.08 -4.04
CA ARG A 95 -4.04 9.02 -3.15
C ARG A 95 -3.76 10.35 -2.46
N TYR A 96 -3.87 11.45 -3.18
CA TYR A 96 -3.74 12.80 -2.61
C TYR A 96 -4.76 12.99 -1.49
N LYS A 97 -6.04 12.71 -1.77
CA LYS A 97 -7.12 12.79 -0.79
C LYS A 97 -6.86 11.88 0.41
N ALA A 98 -6.45 10.63 0.18
CA ALA A 98 -6.11 9.69 1.24
C ALA A 98 -4.97 10.21 2.14
N LEU A 99 -3.93 10.80 1.55
CA LEU A 99 -2.78 11.33 2.28
C LEU A 99 -3.08 12.66 3.00
N THR A 100 -4.00 13.48 2.49
CA THR A 100 -4.39 14.74 3.15
C THR A 100 -5.46 14.55 4.23
N GLU A 101 -6.39 13.63 4.02
CA GLU A 101 -7.60 13.47 4.84
C GLU A 101 -7.66 12.17 5.63
N GLY A 102 -7.08 11.08 5.13
CA GLY A 102 -7.19 9.74 5.74
C GLY A 102 -6.58 9.72 7.14
N PRO A 103 -7.21 9.12 8.16
CA PRO A 103 -6.70 9.13 9.53
C PRO A 103 -5.32 8.47 9.66
N LEU A 104 -4.52 9.01 10.58
CA LEU A 104 -3.38 8.26 11.12
C LEU A 104 -3.92 7.19 12.07
N ALA A 105 -3.44 5.96 11.91
CA ALA A 105 -3.78 4.81 12.71
C ALA A 105 -2.55 3.97 13.02
N LEU A 106 -2.68 3.06 13.99
CA LEU A 106 -1.73 1.98 14.19
C LEU A 106 -2.15 0.78 13.35
N GLY A 107 -1.19 0.27 12.59
CA GLY A 107 -1.24 -1.04 11.97
C GLY A 107 -0.50 -2.06 12.83
N ARG A 108 -1.14 -3.17 13.14
CA ARG A 108 -0.47 -4.34 13.71
C ARG A 108 -0.06 -5.29 12.62
N VAL A 109 1.24 -5.58 12.55
CA VAL A 109 1.84 -6.53 11.61
C VAL A 109 1.41 -7.95 11.97
N LEU A 110 0.75 -8.63 11.03
CA LEU A 110 0.38 -10.03 11.12
C LEU A 110 1.47 -10.93 10.50
N ARG A 111 1.96 -10.51 9.34
CA ARG A 111 2.98 -11.22 8.57
C ARG A 111 3.88 -10.21 7.90
N ALA A 112 5.18 -10.42 7.99
CA ALA A 112 6.20 -9.56 7.42
C ALA A 112 7.42 -10.41 7.05
N ASP A 113 8.28 -9.88 6.20
CA ASP A 113 9.61 -10.43 6.02
C ASP A 113 10.38 -10.36 7.36
N PRO A 114 11.06 -11.44 7.81
CA PRO A 114 11.88 -11.42 9.01
C PRO A 114 12.91 -10.29 9.04
N ALA A 115 13.40 -9.84 7.88
CA ALA A 115 14.33 -8.72 7.75
C ALA A 115 13.77 -7.40 8.30
N LEU A 116 12.44 -7.23 8.39
CA LEU A 116 11.81 -6.04 8.98
C LEU A 116 11.99 -5.94 10.51
N PHE A 117 12.32 -7.04 11.18
CA PHE A 117 12.56 -7.07 12.63
C PHE A 117 14.02 -6.81 12.99
N GLU A 118 14.90 -6.76 12.00
CA GLU A 118 16.30 -6.37 12.15
C GLU A 118 16.50 -4.94 11.63
N PRO A 119 17.47 -4.18 12.17
CA PRO A 119 17.82 -2.88 11.63
C PRO A 119 18.18 -2.95 10.14
N GLY A 120 17.45 -2.22 9.30
CA GLY A 120 17.64 -2.25 7.85
C GLY A 120 17.33 -0.91 7.18
N ASP A 121 17.50 -0.88 5.86
CA ASP A 121 17.24 0.31 5.02
C ASP A 121 16.35 0.00 3.81
N VAL A 122 15.98 -1.28 3.63
CA VAL A 122 15.24 -1.78 2.47
C VAL A 122 13.77 -1.89 2.84
N PRO A 123 12.84 -1.35 2.04
CA PRO A 123 11.42 -1.54 2.25
C PRO A 123 10.99 -2.98 1.97
N TYR A 124 10.12 -3.53 2.82
CA TYR A 124 9.54 -4.86 2.64
C TYR A 124 8.02 -4.83 2.83
N PRO A 125 7.26 -5.71 2.15
CA PRO A 125 5.83 -5.81 2.34
C PRO A 125 5.50 -6.41 3.72
N ALA A 126 4.48 -5.86 4.36
CA ALA A 126 3.89 -6.39 5.58
C ALA A 126 2.36 -6.41 5.46
N LEU A 127 1.75 -7.52 5.85
CA LEU A 127 0.31 -7.63 6.03
C LEU A 127 -0.03 -7.08 7.42
N VAL A 128 -0.88 -6.06 7.47
CA VAL A 128 -1.24 -5.33 8.68
C VAL A 128 -2.75 -5.30 8.89
N VAL A 129 -3.17 -5.39 10.15
CA VAL A 129 -4.54 -5.06 10.57
C VAL A 129 -4.54 -3.69 11.24
N PHE A 130 -5.50 -2.84 10.88
CA PHE A 130 -5.63 -1.49 11.42
C PHE A 130 -7.11 -1.15 11.60
N ALA A 131 -7.40 -0.13 12.39
CA ALA A 131 -8.75 0.39 12.58
C ALA A 131 -8.79 1.88 12.22
N VAL A 132 -9.90 2.32 11.62
CA VAL A 132 -10.07 3.73 11.21
C VAL A 132 -11.02 4.50 12.12
N ASP A 133 -11.79 3.81 12.96
CA ASP A 133 -12.67 4.44 13.92
C ASP A 133 -11.91 5.09 15.09
N ALA A 134 -12.44 6.20 15.59
CA ALA A 134 -11.78 7.03 16.60
C ALA A 134 -11.36 6.28 17.90
N PRO A 135 -12.17 5.37 18.48
CA PRO A 135 -11.75 4.66 19.68
C PRO A 135 -10.61 3.66 19.41
N HIS A 136 -10.65 2.92 18.30
CA HIS A 136 -9.73 1.81 18.10
C HIS A 136 -8.48 2.12 17.25
N ARG A 137 -8.43 3.26 16.54
CA ARG A 137 -7.29 3.63 15.65
C ARG A 137 -5.91 3.67 16.31
N PHE A 138 -5.84 3.83 17.64
CA PHE A 138 -4.59 3.77 18.43
C PHE A 138 -4.63 2.71 19.54
N ASP A 139 -5.64 1.84 19.55
CA ASP A 139 -5.85 0.84 20.59
C ASP A 139 -5.05 -0.44 20.28
N ALA A 140 -3.81 -0.50 20.76
CA ALA A 140 -2.94 -1.65 20.57
C ALA A 140 -3.51 -2.97 21.17
N PRO A 141 -4.11 -2.98 22.38
CA PRO A 141 -4.83 -4.15 22.91
C PRO A 141 -5.94 -4.66 21.99
N TYR A 142 -6.78 -3.77 21.45
CA TYR A 142 -7.82 -4.15 20.49
C TYR A 142 -7.21 -4.79 19.23
N LEU A 143 -6.24 -4.12 18.61
CA LEU A 143 -5.57 -4.63 17.40
C LEU A 143 -4.87 -5.97 17.66
N HIS A 144 -4.32 -6.18 18.86
CA HIS A 144 -3.77 -7.48 19.26
C HIS A 144 -4.84 -8.58 19.30
N GLY A 145 -6.03 -8.28 19.84
CA GLY A 145 -7.16 -9.21 19.87
C GLY A 145 -7.60 -9.61 18.47
N VAL A 146 -7.81 -8.63 17.58
CA VAL A 146 -8.21 -8.87 16.19
C VAL A 146 -7.12 -9.65 15.44
N ALA A 147 -5.84 -9.29 15.61
CA ALA A 147 -4.72 -9.99 15.00
C ALA A 147 -4.68 -11.48 15.39
N ARG A 148 -4.93 -11.80 16.67
CA ARG A 148 -4.96 -13.18 17.15
C ARG A 148 -6.08 -13.98 16.51
N ALA A 149 -7.26 -13.37 16.37
CA ALA A 149 -8.40 -14.01 15.70
C ALA A 149 -8.12 -14.26 14.21
N LEU A 150 -7.46 -13.31 13.53
CA LEU A 150 -7.05 -13.45 12.13
C LEU A 150 -6.00 -14.55 11.93
N LEU A 151 -4.99 -14.63 12.80
CA LEU A 151 -3.98 -15.68 12.74
C LEU A 151 -4.60 -17.06 12.98
N ALA A 152 -5.55 -17.18 13.92
CA ALA A 152 -6.28 -18.43 14.12
C ALA A 152 -7.12 -18.84 12.88
N LEU A 153 -7.65 -17.87 12.14
CA LEU A 153 -8.39 -18.11 10.90
C LEU A 153 -7.48 -18.57 9.76
N GLN A 154 -6.23 -18.10 9.72
CA GLN A 154 -5.27 -18.48 8.67
C GLN A 154 -5.10 -20.00 8.60
N ASP A 155 -5.00 -20.63 9.76
CA ASP A 155 -4.80 -22.08 9.93
C ASP A 155 -6.09 -22.90 9.73
N ALA A 156 -7.26 -22.27 9.63
CA ALA A 156 -8.54 -22.96 9.51
C ALA A 156 -8.73 -23.55 8.09
N ALA A 157 -8.88 -24.89 7.99
CA ALA A 157 -9.07 -25.57 6.71
C ALA A 157 -10.30 -25.07 5.91
N THR A 158 -11.38 -24.71 6.60
CA THR A 158 -12.60 -24.19 5.98
C THR A 158 -13.08 -22.96 6.75
N PRO A 159 -12.69 -21.74 6.32
CA PRO A 159 -13.14 -20.52 6.97
C PRO A 159 -14.65 -20.33 6.78
N PRO A 160 -15.35 -19.70 7.73
CA PRO A 160 -16.73 -19.25 7.55
C PRO A 160 -16.89 -18.39 6.30
N ALA A 161 -18.07 -18.44 5.66
CA ALA A 161 -18.29 -17.78 4.37
C ALA A 161 -18.09 -16.25 4.42
N ASP A 162 -18.46 -15.62 5.54
CA ASP A 162 -18.25 -14.20 5.81
C ASP A 162 -16.77 -13.83 6.03
N GLN A 163 -15.91 -14.81 6.31
CA GLN A 163 -14.49 -14.66 6.60
C GLN A 163 -13.58 -15.15 5.47
N ALA A 164 -14.16 -15.73 4.41
CA ALA A 164 -13.42 -16.36 3.32
C ALA A 164 -12.48 -15.38 2.58
N ALA A 165 -12.91 -14.13 2.36
CA ALA A 165 -12.09 -13.12 1.67
C ALA A 165 -10.85 -12.74 2.49
N VAL A 166 -11.03 -12.53 3.79
CA VAL A 166 -9.92 -12.23 4.72
C VAL A 166 -8.98 -13.43 4.87
N ALA A 167 -9.52 -14.64 4.99
CA ALA A 167 -8.73 -15.87 5.01
C ALA A 167 -7.91 -16.06 3.70
N ALA A 168 -8.50 -15.72 2.55
CA ALA A 168 -7.80 -15.77 1.27
C ALA A 168 -6.63 -14.76 1.24
N MET A 169 -6.84 -13.52 1.68
CA MET A 169 -5.77 -12.51 1.75
C MET A 169 -4.66 -12.87 2.76
N LEU A 170 -4.99 -13.53 3.88
CA LEU A 170 -3.98 -14.03 4.83
C LEU A 170 -3.05 -15.09 4.20
N ARG A 171 -3.59 -15.92 3.31
CA ARG A 171 -2.82 -16.96 2.59
C ARG A 171 -2.06 -16.38 1.40
N ASP A 172 -2.70 -15.50 0.65
CA ASP A 172 -2.15 -14.85 -0.54
C ASP A 172 -2.17 -13.31 -0.38
N PRO A 173 -1.06 -12.71 0.09
CA PRO A 173 -0.95 -11.28 0.29
C PRO A 173 -0.68 -10.52 -1.02
N ASN A 174 -0.85 -11.13 -2.20
CA ASN A 174 -0.77 -10.40 -3.47
C ASN A 174 -1.99 -9.49 -3.69
N GLN A 175 -3.05 -9.63 -2.89
CA GLN A 175 -4.16 -8.68 -2.88
C GLN A 175 -3.72 -7.38 -2.19
N THR A 176 -3.70 -6.28 -2.94
CA THR A 176 -3.23 -4.97 -2.46
C THR A 176 -4.35 -4.09 -1.92
N ALA A 177 -5.60 -4.34 -2.30
CA ALA A 177 -6.74 -3.57 -1.82
C ALA A 177 -7.05 -3.93 -0.34
N PRO A 178 -7.22 -2.94 0.54
CA PRO A 178 -7.68 -3.18 1.90
C PRO A 178 -9.03 -3.89 1.93
N LEU A 179 -9.14 -4.93 2.77
CA LEU A 179 -10.38 -5.66 3.01
C LEU A 179 -10.92 -5.35 4.38
N ARG A 180 -12.23 -5.11 4.47
CA ARG A 180 -12.88 -4.93 5.76
C ARG A 180 -12.88 -6.24 6.54
N VAL A 181 -12.49 -6.18 7.80
CA VAL A 181 -12.51 -7.33 8.71
C VAL A 181 -13.95 -7.56 9.17
N PRO A 182 -14.50 -8.78 9.04
CA PRO A 182 -15.87 -9.08 9.45
C PRO A 182 -16.12 -8.77 10.94
N PRO A 183 -17.34 -8.34 11.32
CA PRO A 183 -17.70 -8.08 12.72
C PRO A 183 -17.49 -9.27 13.65
N ALA A 184 -17.57 -10.50 13.12
CA ALA A 184 -17.27 -11.72 13.89
C ALA A 184 -15.84 -11.75 14.45
N LEU A 185 -14.90 -11.06 13.80
CA LEU A 185 -13.48 -10.98 14.20
C LEU A 185 -13.14 -9.60 14.80
N ALA A 186 -13.72 -8.53 14.26
CA ALA A 186 -13.45 -7.15 14.67
C ALA A 186 -14.34 -6.65 15.82
N GLY A 187 -15.39 -7.40 16.18
CA GLY A 187 -16.41 -6.93 17.11
C GLY A 187 -17.14 -5.70 16.55
N ALA A 188 -17.21 -4.64 17.36
CA ALA A 188 -17.84 -3.37 16.98
C ALA A 188 -16.87 -2.35 16.33
N GLY A 189 -15.58 -2.68 16.22
CA GLY A 189 -14.59 -1.78 15.62
C GLY A 189 -14.60 -1.85 14.09
N ASP A 190 -14.22 -0.75 13.45
CA ASP A 190 -14.08 -0.68 11.99
C ASP A 190 -12.64 -1.03 11.59
N ALA A 191 -12.35 -2.33 11.66
CA ALA A 191 -11.05 -2.89 11.35
C ALA A 191 -10.93 -3.33 9.89
N TRP A 192 -9.73 -3.20 9.36
CA TRP A 192 -9.38 -3.48 7.98
C TRP A 192 -8.04 -4.22 7.93
N LEU A 193 -7.90 -5.09 6.93
CA LEU A 193 -6.71 -5.86 6.61
C LEU A 193 -6.10 -5.29 5.32
N GLY A 194 -4.81 -4.99 5.32
CA GLY A 194 -4.15 -4.39 4.17
C GLY A 194 -2.68 -4.81 4.06
N VAL A 195 -2.11 -4.68 2.87
CA VAL A 195 -0.67 -4.87 2.65
C VAL A 195 -0.04 -3.50 2.52
N VAL A 196 1.02 -3.25 3.28
CA VAL A 196 1.79 -2.00 3.26
C VAL A 196 3.26 -2.29 2.95
N SER A 197 3.92 -1.38 2.24
CA SER A 197 5.38 -1.40 2.13
C SER A 197 5.97 -0.66 3.33
N VAL A 198 6.59 -1.40 4.25
CA VAL A 198 7.21 -0.81 5.44
C VAL A 198 8.64 -0.43 5.09
N ASP A 199 8.95 0.86 5.13
CA ASP A 199 10.32 1.40 5.00
C ASP A 199 10.95 1.51 6.39
N PRO A 200 11.95 0.67 6.72
CA PRO A 200 12.58 0.71 8.03
C PRO A 200 13.20 2.07 8.36
N ARG A 201 13.61 2.87 7.37
CA ARG A 201 14.23 4.20 7.60
C ARG A 201 13.29 5.20 8.26
N ARG A 202 11.97 4.97 8.18
CA ARG A 202 10.94 5.78 8.85
C ARG A 202 10.68 5.32 10.29
N LEU A 203 11.21 4.17 10.69
CA LEU A 203 11.11 3.63 12.05
C LEU A 203 12.32 4.07 12.89
N PRO A 204 12.14 4.39 14.19
CA PRO A 204 13.21 4.95 15.02
C PRO A 204 14.43 4.04 15.17
N ALA A 205 14.19 2.74 15.34
CA ALA A 205 15.23 1.73 15.49
C ALA A 205 15.60 1.05 14.16
N ARG A 206 15.10 1.60 13.04
CA ARG A 206 15.19 1.02 11.71
C ARG A 206 14.67 -0.42 11.60
N ARG A 207 13.70 -0.77 12.45
CA ARG A 207 13.06 -2.08 12.52
C ARG A 207 11.66 -1.94 13.10
N VAL A 208 10.82 -2.93 12.88
CA VAL A 208 9.50 -3.06 13.51
C VAL A 208 9.67 -3.48 14.96
N GLU A 209 9.09 -2.70 15.87
CA GLU A 209 9.02 -3.02 17.30
C GLU A 209 7.57 -3.32 17.70
N ASP A 210 7.38 -4.29 18.59
CA ASP A 210 6.06 -4.73 19.10
C ASP A 210 5.03 -5.13 18.02
N HIS A 211 5.49 -5.43 16.80
CA HIS A 211 4.64 -5.64 15.62
C HIS A 211 3.71 -4.48 15.31
N LEU A 212 4.07 -3.25 15.68
CA LEU A 212 3.26 -2.05 15.44
C LEU A 212 3.97 -1.12 14.48
N VAL A 213 3.22 -0.62 13.51
CA VAL A 213 3.68 0.37 12.54
C VAL A 213 2.65 1.48 12.39
N PRO A 214 3.08 2.74 12.29
CA PRO A 214 2.17 3.84 11.96
C PRO A 214 1.73 3.74 10.50
N VAL A 215 0.44 3.97 10.25
CA VAL A 215 -0.12 3.98 8.89
C VAL A 215 -1.08 5.14 8.69
N ILE A 216 -1.11 5.69 7.48
CA ILE A 216 -2.22 6.51 7.00
C ILE A 216 -3.18 5.59 6.27
N ALA A 217 -4.44 5.56 6.70
CA ALA A 217 -5.44 4.63 6.19
C ALA A 217 -6.64 5.39 5.62
N ALA A 218 -6.98 5.09 4.36
CA ALA A 218 -8.25 5.48 3.74
C ALA A 218 -8.78 4.27 2.95
N PRO A 219 -9.23 3.21 3.65
CA PRO A 219 -9.55 1.94 3.03
C PRO A 219 -10.71 2.02 2.03
N GLU A 220 -11.66 2.94 2.22
CA GLU A 220 -12.73 3.24 1.26
C GLU A 220 -12.22 3.75 -0.09
N LEU A 221 -11.01 4.31 -0.11
CA LEU A 221 -10.29 4.72 -1.32
C LEU A 221 -9.30 3.66 -1.80
N GLY A 222 -9.30 2.48 -1.19
CA GLY A 222 -8.37 1.39 -1.46
C GLY A 222 -6.94 1.68 -0.99
N PHE A 223 -6.76 2.55 0.01
CA PHE A 223 -5.45 3.09 0.37
C PHE A 223 -5.05 2.79 1.82
N VAL A 224 -3.83 2.30 1.99
CA VAL A 224 -3.15 2.22 3.29
C VAL A 224 -1.65 2.31 3.02
N GLU A 225 -0.94 3.19 3.74
CA GLU A 225 0.50 3.41 3.56
C GLU A 225 1.21 3.60 4.89
N HIS A 226 2.45 3.14 4.96
CA HIS A 226 3.33 3.30 6.12
C HIS A 226 4.01 4.68 6.11
N VAL A 227 4.08 5.36 7.27
CA VAL A 227 4.55 6.76 7.37
C VAL A 227 5.52 7.05 8.51
#